data_AF-A0A816FQY6-F1
#
_entry.id   AF-A0A816FQY6-F1
#
_cell.length_a   1.000
_cell.length_b   1.000
_cell.length_c   1.000
_cell.angle_alpha   90.00
_cell.angle_beta   90.00
_cell.angle_gamma   90.00
#
_symmetry.space_group_name_H-M   'P 1'
#
loop_
_entity.id
_entity.type
_entity.pdbx_description
1 polymer ?
#
loop_
_entity_poly.entity_id
_entity_poly.type
_entity_poly.pdbx_seq_one_letter_code
_entity_poly.pdbx_strand_id
1 'polypeptide(L)'
;KYRQELTKTDFYGSSSKELFSLRGKLYQLESEMKLSTEAESGQVFERFLNLFKSDDYLLTLDILATELKNERIHQNEKENTQSLEVLWRNAIVCHEYQTDDIKSIISDGYFNYVNAGFPFEIIDGDNFHFHHLFLEGVLTRFKNNKILVISIIGPQSSGKSTLLNYMFGTLFDVREGRCSRGIYGSLVKANSPDFDYILLIDSEGLLSIE
;
A
#
# COMPACT_ATOMS: atom_id res chain seq x y z
N LYS A 1 29.16 -10.57 -16.52
CA LYS A 1 28.51 -11.71 -17.20
C LYS A 1 27.04 -11.85 -16.79
N TYR A 2 26.69 -12.09 -15.51
CA TYR A 2 25.28 -12.20 -15.08
C TYR A 2 24.40 -10.94 -15.25
N ARG A 3 24.96 -9.72 -15.18
CA ARG A 3 24.21 -8.47 -15.47
C ARG A 3 23.85 -8.26 -16.96
N GLN A 4 24.51 -8.96 -17.88
CA GLN A 4 24.21 -8.88 -19.33
C GLN A 4 23.19 -9.94 -19.76
N GLU A 5 22.90 -10.93 -18.92
CA GLU A 5 21.87 -11.94 -19.18
C GLU A 5 20.49 -11.50 -18.67
N LEU A 6 20.44 -10.72 -17.59
CA LEU A 6 19.19 -10.12 -17.06
C LEU A 6 18.53 -9.10 -18.01
N THR A 7 19.28 -8.56 -18.99
CA THR A 7 18.73 -7.67 -20.03
C THR A 7 17.96 -8.41 -21.13
N LYS A 8 17.92 -9.76 -21.10
CA LYS A 8 17.25 -10.57 -22.13
C LYS A 8 15.93 -11.20 -21.68
N THR A 9 15.60 -11.13 -20.39
CA THR A 9 14.35 -11.66 -19.87
C THR A 9 13.35 -10.53 -19.68
N ASP A 10 12.67 -10.24 -20.78
CA ASP A 10 11.44 -9.48 -20.80
C ASP A 10 10.32 -10.38 -20.25
N PHE A 11 9.91 -10.17 -18.99
CA PHE A 11 8.86 -10.96 -18.35
C PHE A 11 7.44 -10.43 -18.66
N TYR A 12 7.33 -9.23 -19.27
CA TYR A 12 6.04 -8.55 -19.50
C TYR A 12 5.86 -7.93 -20.91
N GLY A 13 6.79 -8.14 -21.84
CA GLY A 13 6.65 -7.74 -23.24
C GLY A 13 6.84 -6.24 -23.51
N SER A 14 7.38 -5.46 -22.57
CA SER A 14 7.56 -4.01 -22.76
C SER A 14 8.96 -3.67 -23.25
N SER A 15 9.03 -2.87 -24.32
CA SER A 15 10.29 -2.57 -24.99
C SER A 15 11.24 -1.81 -24.06
N SER A 16 12.52 -2.19 -24.05
CA SER A 16 13.58 -1.65 -23.18
C SER A 16 13.73 -0.12 -23.16
N LYS A 17 13.14 0.59 -24.13
CA LYS A 17 13.11 2.05 -24.20
C LYS A 17 12.13 2.71 -23.21
N GLU A 18 10.98 2.09 -22.96
CA GLU A 18 9.96 2.63 -22.04
C GLU A 18 10.44 2.55 -20.59
N LEU A 19 11.03 1.42 -20.22
CA LEU A 19 11.61 1.19 -18.90
C LEU A 19 12.76 2.16 -18.59
N PHE A 20 13.57 2.51 -19.59
CA PHE A 20 14.63 3.50 -19.45
C PHE A 20 14.08 4.92 -19.26
N SER A 21 13.01 5.27 -19.99
CA SER A 21 12.30 6.53 -19.82
C SER A 21 11.69 6.65 -18.42
N LEU A 22 11.08 5.58 -17.91
CA LEU A 22 10.45 5.57 -16.59
C LEU A 22 11.49 5.77 -15.48
N ARG A 23 12.62 5.05 -15.57
CA ARG A 23 13.74 5.20 -14.62
C ARG A 23 14.34 6.60 -14.62
N GLY A 24 14.41 7.26 -15.77
CA GLY A 24 14.85 8.66 -15.86
C GLY A 24 13.93 9.61 -15.09
N LYS A 25 12.61 9.41 -15.19
CA LYS A 25 11.62 10.20 -14.45
C LYS A 25 11.71 9.96 -12.94
N LEU A 26 11.91 8.71 -12.52
CA LEU A 26 12.03 8.33 -11.11
C LEU A 26 13.28 8.94 -10.45
N TYR A 27 14.42 8.90 -11.13
CA TYR A 27 15.66 9.50 -10.64
C TYR A 27 15.56 11.02 -10.48
N GLN A 28 14.82 11.67 -11.38
CA GLN A 28 14.60 13.12 -11.33
C GLN A 28 13.68 13.50 -10.15
N LEU A 29 12.65 12.69 -9.89
CA LEU A 29 11.80 12.78 -8.69
C LEU A 29 12.61 12.62 -7.39
N GLU A 30 13.46 11.60 -7.30
CA GLU A 30 14.32 11.38 -6.12
C GLU A 30 15.31 12.53 -5.87
N SER A 31 15.86 13.12 -6.93
CA SER A 31 16.77 14.26 -6.82
C SER A 31 16.07 15.53 -6.33
N GLU A 32 14.82 15.75 -6.72
CA GLU A 32 14.01 16.88 -6.29
C GLU A 32 13.54 16.71 -4.84
N MET A 33 13.27 15.48 -4.40
CA MET A 33 12.87 15.16 -3.02
C MET A 33 14.00 15.30 -1.99
N LYS A 34 15.26 15.45 -2.42
CA LYS A 34 16.41 15.67 -1.53
C LYS A 34 16.73 17.15 -1.27
N LEU A 35 15.97 18.08 -1.85
CA LEU A 35 16.31 19.51 -1.93
C LEU A 35 15.16 20.43 -1.47
N SER A 36 14.66 20.30 -0.26
CA SER A 36 13.86 21.40 0.32
C SER A 36 13.74 21.37 1.85
N THR A 37 13.45 22.53 2.39
CA THR A 37 13.31 22.86 3.81
C THR A 37 11.86 23.26 4.07
N GLU A 38 11.23 22.76 5.13
CA GLU A 38 9.92 23.09 5.76
C GLU A 38 8.66 23.22 4.86
N ALA A 39 8.78 23.58 3.58
CA ALA A 39 7.76 23.58 2.52
C ALA A 39 7.61 22.22 1.82
N GLU A 40 8.22 21.15 2.35
CA GLU A 40 8.29 19.82 1.72
C GLU A 40 7.09 18.92 2.01
N SER A 41 6.51 18.99 3.20
CA SER A 41 5.46 18.05 3.61
C SER A 41 4.20 18.19 2.75
N GLY A 42 3.83 19.43 2.40
CA GLY A 42 2.72 19.71 1.48
C GLY A 42 2.98 19.22 0.07
N GLN A 43 4.23 19.28 -0.43
CA GLN A 43 4.56 18.82 -1.78
C GLN A 43 4.41 17.30 -1.92
N VAL A 44 4.78 16.52 -0.91
CA VAL A 44 4.59 15.06 -0.92
C VAL A 44 3.10 14.73 -1.00
N PHE A 45 2.28 15.40 -0.18
CA PHE A 45 0.82 15.24 -0.21
C PHE A 45 0.22 15.63 -1.57
N GLU A 46 0.58 16.80 -2.11
CA GLU A 46 0.10 17.25 -3.42
C GLU A 46 0.53 16.31 -4.56
N ARG A 47 1.78 15.83 -4.54
CA ARG A 47 2.26 14.84 -5.52
C ARG A 47 1.51 13.52 -5.40
N PHE A 48 1.23 13.06 -4.19
CA PHE A 48 0.41 11.88 -3.95
C PHE A 48 -1.02 12.07 -4.48
N LEU A 49 -1.65 13.21 -4.23
CA LEU A 49 -2.98 13.53 -4.76
C LEU A 49 -3.00 13.58 -6.30
N ASN A 50 -1.93 14.10 -6.91
CA ASN A 50 -1.81 14.15 -8.36
C ASN A 50 -1.75 12.77 -9.02
N LEU A 51 -1.37 11.70 -8.29
CA LEU A 51 -1.40 10.34 -8.83
C LEU A 51 -2.82 9.95 -9.25
N PHE A 52 -3.82 10.27 -8.44
CA PHE A 52 -5.23 9.91 -8.68
C PHE A 52 -5.86 10.62 -9.88
N LYS A 53 -5.17 11.59 -10.50
CA LYS A 53 -5.64 12.26 -11.73
C LYS A 53 -5.37 11.43 -12.99
N SER A 54 -4.53 10.41 -12.90
CA SER A 54 -4.23 9.50 -14.01
C SER A 54 -5.12 8.26 -13.97
N ASP A 55 -5.47 7.69 -15.12
CA ASP A 55 -6.27 6.46 -15.18
C ASP A 55 -5.52 5.23 -14.63
N ASP A 56 -4.18 5.23 -14.78
CA ASP A 56 -3.29 4.12 -14.39
C ASP A 56 -2.70 4.27 -12.98
N TYR A 57 -3.31 5.09 -12.12
CA TYR A 57 -2.74 5.39 -10.81
C TYR A 57 -2.58 4.15 -9.92
N LEU A 58 -3.44 3.14 -10.04
CA LEU A 58 -3.30 1.88 -9.28
C LEU A 58 -2.00 1.16 -9.61
N LEU A 59 -1.62 1.10 -10.89
CA LEU A 59 -0.32 0.57 -11.31
C LEU A 59 0.82 1.44 -10.79
N THR A 60 0.63 2.76 -10.79
CA THR A 60 1.62 3.70 -10.26
C THR A 60 1.83 3.51 -8.76
N LEU A 61 0.76 3.27 -8.00
CA LEU A 61 0.82 2.96 -6.57
C LEU A 61 1.51 1.61 -6.31
N ASP A 62 1.30 0.60 -7.15
CA ASP A 62 1.98 -0.70 -7.04
C ASP A 62 3.50 -0.59 -7.30
N ILE A 63 3.88 0.14 -8.35
CA ILE A 63 5.28 0.45 -8.65
C ILE A 63 5.89 1.24 -7.49
N LEU A 64 5.20 2.28 -7.01
CA LEU A 64 5.66 3.10 -5.89
C LEU A 64 5.84 2.25 -4.62
N ALA A 65 4.88 1.38 -4.29
CA ALA A 65 4.98 0.47 -3.16
C ALA A 65 6.22 -0.43 -3.28
N THR A 66 6.47 -0.94 -4.48
CA THR A 66 7.62 -1.81 -4.77
C THR A 66 8.95 -1.07 -4.66
N GLU A 67 9.06 0.13 -5.21
CA GLU A 67 10.28 0.94 -5.12
C GLU A 67 10.57 1.36 -3.68
N LEU A 68 9.56 1.85 -2.94
CA LEU A 68 9.71 2.19 -1.51
C LEU A 68 10.11 0.96 -0.67
N LYS A 69 9.61 -0.23 -1.03
CA LYS A 69 10.03 -1.50 -0.41
C LYS A 69 11.49 -1.84 -0.72
N ASN A 70 11.98 -1.56 -1.93
CA ASN A 70 13.35 -1.84 -2.37
C ASN A 70 14.37 -0.87 -1.76
N GLU A 71 14.05 0.43 -1.70
CA GLU A 71 14.92 1.43 -1.05
C GLU A 71 15.20 1.07 0.41
N ARG A 72 14.18 0.60 1.12
CA ARG A 72 14.27 0.11 2.51
C ARG A 72 15.21 -1.08 2.69
N ILE A 73 15.36 -1.93 1.68
CA ILE A 73 16.27 -3.10 1.74
C ILE A 73 17.72 -2.64 1.56
N HIS A 74 17.95 -1.58 0.78
CA HIS A 74 19.29 -1.08 0.47
C HIS A 74 19.86 -0.12 1.52
N GLN A 75 19.01 0.58 2.27
CA GLN A 75 19.41 1.44 3.37
C GLN A 75 19.20 0.70 4.69
N ASN A 76 20.29 0.32 5.39
CA ASN A 76 20.24 -0.34 6.71
C ASN A 76 19.43 0.51 7.73
N GLU A 77 18.11 0.28 7.78
CA GLU A 77 17.08 0.56 8.81
C GLU A 77 17.01 1.93 9.52
N LYS A 78 17.91 2.90 9.28
CA LYS A 78 18.04 4.09 10.14
C LYS A 78 17.49 5.42 9.64
N GLU A 79 16.96 5.52 8.42
CA GLU A 79 16.35 6.78 7.95
C GLU A 79 14.89 6.59 7.53
N ASN A 80 14.09 7.63 7.80
CA ASN A 80 12.64 7.78 7.64
C ASN A 80 12.15 7.43 6.22
N THR A 81 12.15 6.16 5.88
CA THR A 81 11.66 5.68 4.58
C THR A 81 10.14 5.67 4.62
N GLN A 82 9.53 6.63 3.93
CA GLN A 82 8.09 6.73 3.75
C GLN A 82 7.60 5.47 3.03
N SER A 83 6.63 4.74 3.58
CA SER A 83 5.93 3.72 2.77
C SER A 83 4.60 4.22 2.29
N LEU A 84 4.03 3.44 1.37
CA LEU A 84 2.69 3.70 0.88
C LEU A 84 1.66 3.78 2.02
N GLU A 85 1.81 2.99 3.09
CA GLU A 85 0.96 3.08 4.27
C GLU A 85 1.07 4.47 4.94
N VAL A 86 2.28 5.02 5.06
CA VAL A 86 2.51 6.36 5.64
C VAL A 86 1.88 7.45 4.76
N LEU A 87 1.99 7.33 3.44
CA LEU A 87 1.34 8.26 2.50
C LEU A 87 -0.19 8.22 2.66
N TRP A 88 -0.77 7.02 2.78
CA TRP A 88 -2.20 6.87 3.02
C TRP A 88 -2.63 7.41 4.38
N ARG A 89 -1.91 7.12 5.48
CA ARG A 89 -2.19 7.68 6.81
C ARG A 89 -2.21 9.20 6.76
N ASN A 90 -1.19 9.82 6.15
CA ASN A 90 -1.12 11.27 6.00
C ASN A 90 -2.31 11.81 5.19
N ALA A 91 -2.67 11.14 4.09
CA ALA A 91 -3.80 11.55 3.27
C ALA A 91 -5.13 11.48 4.04
N ILE A 92 -5.32 10.43 4.85
CA ILE A 92 -6.51 10.23 5.69
C ILE A 92 -6.57 11.28 6.80
N VAL A 93 -5.46 11.59 7.46
CA VAL A 93 -5.41 12.64 8.49
C VAL A 93 -5.70 14.02 7.88
N CYS A 94 -5.14 14.32 6.72
CA CYS A 94 -5.38 15.59 6.04
C CYS A 94 -6.80 15.69 5.50
N HIS A 95 -7.46 14.58 5.13
CA HIS A 95 -8.78 14.54 4.49
C HIS A 95 -9.82 15.41 5.20
N GLU A 96 -9.87 15.41 6.54
CA GLU A 96 -10.87 16.18 7.30
C GLU A 96 -10.79 17.69 7.07
N TYR A 97 -9.60 18.21 6.78
CA TYR A 97 -9.30 19.63 6.64
C TYR A 97 -9.27 20.13 5.18
N GLN A 98 -9.60 19.28 4.21
CA GLN A 98 -9.55 19.62 2.79
C GLN A 98 -10.91 20.08 2.22
N THR A 99 -10.88 20.62 1.00
CA THR A 99 -12.09 20.94 0.22
C THR A 99 -12.86 19.68 -0.18
N ASP A 100 -14.16 19.82 -0.46
CA ASP A 100 -15.01 18.68 -0.80
C ASP A 100 -14.53 17.93 -2.07
N ASP A 101 -13.96 18.65 -3.04
CA ASP A 101 -13.36 18.06 -4.24
C ASP A 101 -12.18 17.12 -3.89
N ILE A 102 -11.27 17.58 -3.02
CA ILE A 102 -10.10 16.78 -2.59
C ILE A 102 -10.55 15.61 -1.73
N LYS A 103 -11.56 15.80 -0.87
CA LYS A 103 -12.16 14.72 -0.07
C LYS A 103 -12.69 13.60 -0.95
N SER A 104 -13.40 13.94 -2.02
CA SER A 104 -13.88 12.95 -3.00
C SER A 104 -12.73 12.21 -3.66
N ILE A 105 -11.68 12.92 -4.12
CA ILE A 105 -10.51 12.30 -4.76
C ILE A 105 -9.84 11.28 -3.85
N ILE A 106 -9.61 11.63 -2.57
CA ILE A 106 -8.99 10.72 -1.60
C ILE A 106 -9.90 9.52 -1.34
N SER A 107 -11.20 9.76 -1.12
CA SER A 107 -12.17 8.70 -0.83
C SER A 107 -12.35 7.73 -2.01
N ASP A 108 -12.43 8.24 -3.24
CA ASP A 108 -12.53 7.45 -4.46
C ASP A 108 -11.23 6.71 -4.77
N GLY A 109 -10.08 7.38 -4.61
CA GLY A 109 -8.77 6.76 -4.75
C GLY A 109 -8.57 5.60 -3.76
N TYR A 110 -8.92 5.81 -2.49
CA TYR A 110 -8.83 4.77 -1.45
C TYR A 110 -9.81 3.64 -1.69
N PHE A 111 -11.05 3.95 -2.10
CA PHE A 111 -12.04 2.92 -2.44
C PHE A 111 -11.52 1.98 -3.53
N ASN A 112 -10.99 2.55 -4.61
CA ASN A 112 -10.46 1.78 -5.73
C ASN A 112 -9.19 1.02 -5.35
N TYR A 113 -8.33 1.60 -4.51
CA TYR A 113 -7.18 0.92 -3.92
C TYR A 113 -7.62 -0.34 -3.14
N VAL A 114 -8.63 -0.22 -2.26
CA VAL A 114 -9.20 -1.37 -1.54
C VAL A 114 -9.86 -2.37 -2.50
N ASN A 115 -10.65 -1.90 -3.47
CA ASN A 115 -11.35 -2.75 -4.44
C ASN A 115 -10.39 -3.53 -5.37
N ALA A 116 -9.19 -2.99 -5.59
CA ALA A 116 -8.12 -3.65 -6.35
C ALA A 116 -7.38 -4.71 -5.51
N GLY A 117 -7.72 -4.86 -4.23
CA GLY A 117 -7.15 -5.88 -3.34
C GLY A 117 -5.84 -5.48 -2.68
N PHE A 118 -5.44 -4.21 -2.78
CA PHE A 118 -4.27 -3.75 -2.05
C PHE A 118 -4.48 -3.85 -0.54
N PRO A 119 -3.45 -4.22 0.23
CA PRO A 119 -3.51 -4.20 1.68
C PRO A 119 -3.77 -2.78 2.19
N PHE A 120 -4.70 -2.67 3.12
CA PHE A 120 -5.06 -1.42 3.77
C PHE A 120 -5.04 -1.59 5.29
N GLU A 121 -4.66 -0.53 5.99
CA GLU A 121 -4.60 -0.56 7.45
C GLU A 121 -5.97 -0.32 8.07
N ILE A 122 -6.35 -1.16 9.01
CA ILE A 122 -7.56 -1.02 9.83
C ILE A 122 -7.18 -0.38 11.17
N ILE A 123 -6.16 -0.90 11.85
CA ILE A 123 -5.65 -0.36 13.11
C ILE A 123 -4.15 -0.17 12.97
N ASP A 124 -3.65 1.04 13.22
CA ASP A 124 -2.22 1.34 13.33
C ASP A 124 -1.68 0.79 14.65
N GLY A 125 -0.76 -0.17 14.62
CA GLY A 125 -0.18 -0.75 15.83
C GLY A 125 0.83 0.14 16.56
N ASP A 126 1.38 1.18 15.93
CA ASP A 126 2.31 2.08 16.62
C ASP A 126 1.57 3.09 17.51
N ASN A 127 0.39 3.54 17.08
CA ASN A 127 -0.40 4.56 17.79
C ASN A 127 -1.76 4.04 18.30
N PHE A 128 -2.08 2.76 18.07
CA PHE A 128 -3.41 2.16 18.29
C PHE A 128 -4.55 3.02 17.71
N HIS A 129 -4.29 3.65 16.57
CA HIS A 129 -5.21 4.59 15.96
C HIS A 129 -6.09 3.88 14.93
N PHE A 130 -7.41 4.09 15.04
CA PHE A 130 -8.41 3.57 14.12
C PHE A 130 -9.09 4.73 13.41
N HIS A 131 -8.85 4.88 12.10
CA HIS A 131 -9.48 5.89 11.25
C HIS A 131 -10.95 5.53 10.91
N HIS A 132 -11.77 5.31 11.95
CA HIS A 132 -13.13 4.78 11.84
C HIS A 132 -14.00 5.55 10.84
N LEU A 133 -14.12 6.88 10.99
CA LEU A 133 -15.03 7.69 10.18
C LEU A 133 -14.67 7.65 8.69
N PHE A 134 -13.37 7.68 8.38
CA PHE A 134 -12.89 7.59 7.01
C PHE A 134 -13.14 6.20 6.41
N LEU A 135 -12.75 5.15 7.13
CA LEU A 135 -12.94 3.76 6.68
C LEU A 135 -14.42 3.40 6.55
N GLU A 136 -15.28 3.86 7.45
CA GLU A 136 -16.73 3.70 7.34
C GLU A 136 -17.25 4.34 6.05
N GLY A 137 -16.84 5.59 5.76
CA GLY A 137 -17.24 6.30 4.54
C GLY A 137 -16.88 5.54 3.26
N VAL A 138 -15.67 4.97 3.21
CA VAL A 138 -15.20 4.21 2.04
C VAL A 138 -15.83 2.82 1.98
N LEU A 139 -15.80 2.06 3.08
CA LEU A 139 -16.21 0.65 3.10
C LEU A 139 -17.74 0.48 3.00
N THR A 140 -18.52 1.49 3.37
CA THR A 140 -19.99 1.50 3.18
C THR A 140 -20.37 1.32 1.71
N ARG A 141 -19.47 1.62 0.76
CA ARG A 141 -19.68 1.37 -0.66
C ARG A 141 -19.79 -0.13 -1.00
N PHE A 142 -19.27 -1.01 -0.15
CA PHE A 142 -19.40 -2.46 -0.27
C PHE A 142 -20.57 -3.05 0.54
N LYS A 143 -21.41 -2.23 1.20
CA LYS A 143 -22.45 -2.70 2.14
C LYS A 143 -23.47 -3.69 1.55
N ASN A 144 -23.69 -3.63 0.24
CA ASN A 144 -24.64 -4.50 -0.46
C ASN A 144 -23.99 -5.79 -0.96
N ASN A 145 -22.68 -5.94 -0.79
CA ASN A 145 -21.95 -7.14 -1.18
C ASN A 145 -21.98 -8.20 -0.09
N LYS A 146 -22.04 -9.46 -0.49
CA LYS A 146 -21.85 -10.59 0.42
C LYS A 146 -20.35 -10.80 0.62
N ILE A 147 -19.84 -10.45 1.80
CA ILE A 147 -18.41 -10.52 2.11
C ILE A 147 -18.14 -11.64 3.11
N LEU A 148 -17.27 -12.58 2.75
CA LEU A 148 -16.73 -13.58 3.68
C LEU A 148 -15.52 -12.99 4.40
N VAL A 149 -15.50 -13.01 5.73
CA VAL A 149 -14.36 -12.51 6.50
C VAL A 149 -13.51 -13.69 6.98
N ILE A 150 -12.21 -13.67 6.69
CA ILE A 150 -11.22 -14.64 7.16
C ILE A 150 -10.15 -13.87 7.92
N SER A 151 -9.97 -14.19 9.20
CA SER A 151 -8.97 -13.57 10.07
C SER A 151 -7.97 -14.61 10.54
N ILE A 152 -6.69 -14.26 10.58
CA ILE A 152 -5.62 -15.12 11.10
C ILE A 152 -4.98 -14.47 12.34
N ILE A 153 -4.82 -15.25 13.40
CA ILE A 153 -4.23 -14.82 14.67
C ILE A 153 -3.24 -15.89 15.11
N GLY A 154 -2.10 -15.48 15.67
CA GLY A 154 -1.09 -16.41 16.16
C GLY A 154 0.18 -15.68 16.62
N PRO A 155 1.20 -16.41 17.07
CA PRO A 155 2.44 -15.82 17.54
C PRO A 155 3.12 -14.93 16.50
N GLN A 156 3.97 -14.01 16.95
CA GLN A 156 4.85 -13.25 16.05
C GLN A 156 5.76 -14.19 15.26
N SER A 157 6.07 -13.82 14.00
CA SER A 157 6.94 -14.59 13.11
C SER A 157 6.49 -16.03 12.82
N SER A 158 5.19 -16.34 12.95
CA SER A 158 4.62 -17.67 12.66
C SER A 158 4.20 -17.89 11.18
N GLY A 159 4.52 -16.95 10.28
CA GLY A 159 4.22 -17.06 8.85
C GLY A 159 2.77 -16.75 8.46
N LYS A 160 2.02 -16.00 9.29
CA LYS A 160 0.61 -15.63 9.03
C LYS A 160 0.41 -14.92 7.69
N SER A 161 1.10 -13.80 7.50
CA SER A 161 1.06 -13.00 6.26
C SER A 161 1.54 -13.82 5.06
N THR A 162 2.57 -14.67 5.25
CA THR A 162 3.05 -15.61 4.22
C THR A 162 1.97 -16.60 3.80
N LEU A 163 1.21 -17.15 4.74
CA LEU A 163 0.13 -18.09 4.47
C LEU A 163 -1.01 -17.41 3.72
N LEU A 164 -1.44 -16.22 4.15
CA LEU A 164 -2.50 -15.47 3.47
C LEU A 164 -2.08 -15.09 2.04
N ASN A 165 -0.86 -14.60 1.85
CA ASN A 165 -0.31 -14.28 0.53
C ASN A 165 -0.27 -15.52 -0.37
N TYR A 166 0.14 -16.68 0.18
CA TYR A 166 0.17 -17.93 -0.58
C TYR A 166 -1.23 -18.43 -0.97
N MET A 167 -2.18 -18.40 -0.03
CA MET A 167 -3.53 -18.94 -0.24
C MET A 167 -4.42 -18.06 -1.13
N PHE A 168 -4.24 -16.75 -1.06
CA PHE A 168 -5.16 -15.78 -1.67
C PHE A 168 -4.49 -14.78 -2.61
N GLY A 169 -3.17 -14.83 -2.80
CA GLY A 169 -2.45 -13.91 -3.69
C GLY A 169 -2.42 -12.47 -3.19
N THR A 170 -2.57 -12.26 -1.88
CA THR A 170 -2.49 -10.92 -1.27
C THR A 170 -1.06 -10.37 -1.27
N LEU A 171 -0.95 -9.07 -1.03
CA LEU A 171 0.33 -8.34 -1.01
C LEU A 171 0.73 -7.90 0.41
N PHE A 172 0.28 -8.60 1.46
CA PHE A 172 0.65 -8.27 2.85
C PHE A 172 2.18 -8.27 2.98
N ASP A 173 2.72 -7.34 3.76
CA ASP A 173 4.18 -7.28 3.96
C ASP A 173 4.65 -8.47 4.81
N VAL A 174 5.76 -9.08 4.39
CA VAL A 174 6.33 -10.28 5.02
C VAL A 174 7.78 -9.96 5.40
N ARG A 175 8.00 -9.48 6.62
CA ARG A 175 9.36 -9.16 7.12
C ARG A 175 9.57 -9.60 8.57
N GLU A 176 10.78 -10.10 8.85
CA GLU A 176 11.30 -10.31 10.21
C GLU A 176 11.72 -8.94 10.79
N GLY A 177 11.30 -8.63 12.02
CA GLY A 177 11.68 -7.36 12.71
C GLY A 177 10.62 -6.24 12.69
N ARG A 178 9.68 -6.28 11.75
CA ARG A 178 8.41 -5.51 11.81
C ARG A 178 7.26 -6.39 11.33
N CYS A 179 7.00 -7.49 12.03
CA CYS A 179 5.73 -8.19 11.83
C CYS A 179 4.61 -7.17 12.04
N SER A 180 3.69 -7.08 11.06
CA SER A 180 2.49 -6.23 11.04
C SER A 180 2.13 -5.65 12.41
N ARG A 181 2.57 -4.41 12.71
CA ARG A 181 2.12 -3.72 13.91
C ARG A 181 0.72 -3.22 13.64
N GLY A 182 -0.27 -3.77 14.35
CA GLY A 182 -1.68 -3.46 14.13
C GLY A 182 -2.44 -4.49 13.31
N ILE A 183 -3.50 -4.06 12.63
CA ILE A 183 -4.43 -4.94 11.89
C ILE A 183 -4.60 -4.43 10.47
N TYR A 184 -4.38 -5.31 9.51
CA TYR A 184 -4.45 -5.03 8.08
C TYR A 184 -5.53 -5.86 7.41
N GLY A 185 -6.19 -5.26 6.44
CA GLY A 185 -7.21 -5.89 5.59
C GLY A 185 -6.74 -5.99 4.14
N SER A 186 -7.22 -7.00 3.40
CA SER A 186 -7.18 -7.03 1.93
C SER A 186 -8.49 -7.60 1.42
N LEU A 187 -9.11 -6.91 0.46
CA LEU A 187 -10.40 -7.30 -0.11
C LEU A 187 -10.19 -7.98 -1.46
N VAL A 188 -10.37 -9.30 -1.51
CA VAL A 188 -10.19 -10.10 -2.72
C VAL A 188 -11.54 -10.45 -3.31
N LYS A 189 -11.68 -10.43 -4.64
CA LYS A 189 -12.92 -10.89 -5.30
C LYS A 189 -13.10 -12.39 -5.08
N ALA A 190 -14.29 -12.79 -4.63
CA ALA A 190 -14.61 -14.19 -4.43
C ALA A 190 -14.93 -14.87 -5.77
N ASN A 191 -14.44 -16.09 -5.96
CA ASN A 191 -14.86 -16.95 -7.06
C ASN A 191 -15.91 -17.95 -6.57
N SER A 192 -17.01 -17.44 -6.02
CA SER A 192 -18.10 -18.23 -5.41
C SER A 192 -19.46 -17.58 -5.71
N PRO A 193 -20.54 -18.35 -5.90
CA PRO A 193 -21.89 -17.79 -6.02
C PRO A 193 -22.45 -17.25 -4.69
N ASP A 194 -21.87 -17.64 -3.56
CA ASP A 194 -22.38 -17.30 -2.22
C ASP A 194 -21.85 -15.96 -1.70
N PHE A 195 -20.68 -15.52 -2.18
CA PHE A 195 -19.99 -14.32 -1.74
C PHE A 195 -19.45 -13.54 -2.95
N ASP A 196 -19.50 -12.22 -2.88
CA ASP A 196 -18.90 -11.33 -3.88
C ASP A 196 -17.41 -11.08 -3.59
N TYR A 197 -17.06 -11.02 -2.30
CA TYR A 197 -15.71 -10.73 -1.83
C TYR A 197 -15.30 -11.58 -0.64
N ILE A 198 -13.99 -11.70 -0.44
CA ILE A 198 -13.35 -12.24 0.75
C ILE A 198 -12.52 -11.11 1.37
N LEU A 199 -12.84 -10.72 2.60
CA LEU A 199 -12.03 -9.81 3.39
C LEU A 199 -11.06 -10.63 4.25
N LEU A 200 -9.78 -10.55 3.91
CA LEU A 200 -8.69 -11.18 4.64
C LEU A 200 -8.16 -10.20 5.68
N ILE A 201 -8.06 -10.63 6.92
CA ILE A 201 -7.55 -9.83 8.03
C ILE A 201 -6.27 -10.49 8.57
N ASP A 202 -5.16 -9.77 8.45
CA ASP A 202 -3.88 -10.11 9.05
C ASP A 202 -3.66 -9.25 10.30
N SER A 203 -3.42 -9.88 11.43
CA SER A 203 -3.19 -9.19 12.70
C SER A 203 -1.74 -9.31 13.16
N GLU A 204 -1.33 -8.36 13.99
CA GLU A 204 -0.11 -8.47 14.77
C GLU A 204 0.02 -9.82 15.48
N GLY A 205 1.26 -10.30 15.54
CA GLY A 205 1.57 -11.52 16.23
C GLY A 205 1.47 -11.35 17.74
N LEU A 206 0.78 -12.27 18.40
CA LEU A 206 0.74 -12.30 19.86
C LEU A 206 2.10 -12.70 20.45
N LEU A 207 2.38 -12.27 21.68
CA LEU A 207 3.56 -12.67 22.47
C LEU A 207 4.91 -12.19 21.92
N SER A 208 4.98 -10.98 21.36
CA SER A 208 6.26 -10.32 21.13
C SER A 208 6.99 -10.13 22.47
N ILE A 209 8.20 -10.67 22.59
CA ILE A 209 9.11 -10.28 23.69
C ILE A 209 9.63 -8.90 23.29
N GLU A 210 9.27 -7.86 24.05
CA GLU A 210 9.88 -6.53 23.96
C GLU A 210 11.39 -6.59 24.26
#